data_AF-A0A5R8LPF7-F1
#
_entry.id   AF-A0A5R8LPF7-F1
#
_cell.length_a   1.000
_cell.length_b   1.000
_cell.length_c   1.000
_cell.angle_alpha   90.00
_cell.angle_beta   90.00
_cell.angle_gamma   90.00
#
_symmetry.space_group_name_H-M   'P 1'
#
loop_
_entity.id
_entity.type
_entity.pdbx_description
1 polymer ?
#
loop_
_entity_poly.entity_id
_entity_poly.type
_entity_poly.pdbx_seq_one_letter_code
_entity_poly.pdbx_strand_id
1 'polypeptide(L)'
;MKRKESVLSQLPALIADPTTTGPELEILKHAEERRQKGNNEEGIAYEIRTGLQPLAIGQKLSPKVVDFLTQVASQYLGMGNRGNIIF
;
A
#
# COMPACT_ATOMS: atom_id res chain seq x y z
N MET A 1 12.03 16.69 -15.99
CA MET A 1 10.92 16.67 -15.01
C MET A 1 11.00 15.36 -14.25
N LYS A 2 11.38 15.38 -12.96
CA LYS A 2 11.33 14.16 -12.13
C LYS A 2 9.85 13.85 -11.89
N ARG A 3 9.29 12.89 -12.64
CA ARG A 3 7.93 12.39 -12.38
C ARG A 3 7.93 11.95 -10.93
N LYS A 4 7.03 12.47 -10.10
CA LYS A 4 6.77 11.89 -8.79
C LYS A 4 6.32 10.47 -9.08
N GLU A 5 7.20 9.49 -8.89
CA GLU A 5 6.81 8.09 -9.04
C GLU A 5 5.66 7.85 -8.08
N SER A 6 4.54 7.42 -8.62
CA SER A 6 3.40 6.95 -7.84
C SER A 6 3.92 5.84 -6.93
N VAL A 7 3.66 5.94 -5.61
CA VAL A 7 4.05 4.88 -4.66
C VAL A 7 3.50 3.53 -5.09
N LEU A 8 2.35 3.48 -5.79
CA LEU A 8 1.80 2.25 -6.36
C LEU A 8 2.71 1.56 -7.38
N SER A 9 3.71 2.27 -7.92
CA SER A 9 4.75 1.66 -8.76
C SER A 9 5.69 0.73 -8.00
N GLN A 10 5.68 0.77 -6.67
CA GLN A 10 6.41 -0.15 -5.80
C GLN A 10 5.67 -1.48 -5.59
N LEU A 11 4.38 -1.58 -5.95
CA LEU A 11 3.59 -2.82 -5.86
C LEU A 11 4.30 -4.05 -6.46
N PRO A 12 4.77 -4.05 -7.72
CA PRO A 12 5.45 -5.21 -8.30
C PRO A 12 6.72 -5.60 -7.52
N ALA A 13 7.45 -4.63 -6.98
CA ALA A 13 8.65 -4.91 -6.17
C ALA A 13 8.28 -5.55 -4.82
N LEU A 14 7.19 -5.12 -4.20
CA LEU A 14 6.68 -5.71 -2.96
C LEU A 14 6.13 -7.12 -3.17
N ILE A 15 5.43 -7.36 -4.28
CA ILE A 15 4.90 -8.67 -4.66
C ILE A 15 6.02 -9.67 -4.97
N ALA A 16 7.11 -9.21 -5.59
CA ALA A 16 8.28 -10.02 -5.90
C ALA A 16 9.16 -10.28 -4.67
N ASP A 17 8.92 -9.58 -3.56
CA ASP A 17 9.70 -9.74 -2.35
C ASP A 17 9.33 -11.03 -1.61
N PRO A 18 10.31 -11.87 -1.23
CA PRO A 18 10.05 -13.15 -0.57
C PRO A 18 9.54 -13.00 0.88
N THR A 19 9.65 -11.81 1.47
CA THR A 19 9.11 -11.54 2.83
C THR A 19 7.61 -11.26 2.77
N THR A 20 7.12 -10.67 1.68
CA THR A 20 5.71 -10.39 1.45
C THR A 20 4.95 -11.69 1.19
N THR A 21 4.24 -12.20 2.19
CA THR A 21 3.61 -13.52 2.10
C THR A 21 2.20 -13.55 2.72
N GLY A 22 1.42 -14.57 2.36
CA GLY A 22 0.07 -14.74 2.89
C GLY A 22 -0.88 -13.61 2.48
N PRO A 23 -1.69 -13.07 3.41
CA PRO A 23 -2.80 -12.17 3.06
C PRO A 23 -2.35 -10.79 2.55
N GLU A 24 -1.18 -10.27 2.96
CA GLU A 24 -0.66 -9.01 2.41
C GLU A 24 -0.31 -9.14 0.93
N LEU A 25 0.24 -10.29 0.51
CA LEU A 25 0.59 -10.55 -0.88
C LEU A 25 -0.66 -10.59 -1.77
N GLU A 26 -1.75 -11.18 -1.30
CA GLU A 26 -3.01 -11.23 -2.04
C GLU A 26 -3.58 -9.83 -2.26
N ILE A 27 -3.57 -8.98 -1.23
CA ILE A 27 -4.02 -7.58 -1.33
C ILE A 27 -3.14 -6.79 -2.31
N LEU A 28 -1.83 -6.95 -2.24
CA LEU A 28 -0.89 -6.27 -3.14
C LEU A 28 -1.05 -6.72 -4.59
N LYS A 29 -1.22 -8.03 -4.83
CA LYS A 29 -1.50 -8.57 -6.17
C LYS A 29 -2.80 -8.01 -6.73
N HIS A 30 -3.86 -7.97 -5.94
CA HIS A 30 -5.14 -7.44 -6.38
C HIS A 30 -5.06 -5.95 -6.73
N ALA A 31 -4.32 -5.18 -5.92
CA ALA A 31 -4.07 -3.77 -6.19
C ALA A 31 -3.27 -3.56 -7.49
N GLU A 32 -2.26 -4.39 -7.77
CA GLU A 32 -1.49 -4.30 -9.00
C GLU A 32 -2.32 -4.69 -10.23
N GLU A 33 -3.18 -5.70 -10.15
CA GLU A 33 -4.12 -6.01 -11.23
C GLU A 33 -5.02 -4.81 -11.56
N ARG A 34 -5.50 -4.08 -10.54
CA ARG A 34 -6.29 -2.86 -10.75
C ARG A 34 -5.47 -1.72 -11.35
N ARG A 35 -4.22 -1.56 -10.92
CA ARG A 35 -3.29 -0.58 -11.49
C ARG A 35 -3.03 -0.87 -12.97
N GLN A 36 -2.81 -2.13 -13.35
CA GLN A 36 -2.63 -2.53 -14.76
C GLN A 36 -3.88 -2.32 -15.60
N LYS A 37 -5.07 -2.44 -15.01
CA LYS A 37 -6.35 -2.12 -15.67
C LYS A 37 -6.59 -0.61 -15.87
N GLY A 38 -5.71 0.25 -15.34
CA GLY A 38 -5.85 1.70 -15.45
C GLY A 38 -6.90 2.29 -14.50
N ASN A 39 -7.21 1.59 -13.40
CA ASN A 39 -8.15 2.09 -12.40
C ASN A 39 -7.58 3.29 -11.63
N ASN A 40 -8.47 4.04 -10.98
CA ASN A 40 -8.10 5.24 -10.22
C ASN A 40 -7.12 4.92 -9.08
N GLU A 41 -5.98 5.62 -9.04
CA GLU A 41 -4.92 5.39 -8.07
C GLU A 41 -5.39 5.59 -6.62
N GLU A 42 -6.25 6.59 -6.37
CA GLU A 42 -6.82 6.82 -5.03
C GLU A 42 -7.71 5.66 -4.57
N GLY A 43 -8.47 5.05 -5.49
CA GLY A 43 -9.30 3.89 -5.19
C GLY A 43 -8.44 2.67 -4.83
N ILE A 44 -7.36 2.46 -5.57
CA ILE A 44 -6.38 1.41 -5.30
C ILE A 44 -5.69 1.65 -3.94
N ALA A 45 -5.28 2.89 -3.67
CA ALA A 45 -4.68 3.28 -2.39
C ALA A 45 -5.61 3.05 -1.20
N TYR A 46 -6.89 3.37 -1.36
CA TYR A 46 -7.91 3.13 -0.34
C TYR A 46 -8.09 1.62 -0.06
N GLU A 47 -8.15 0.78 -1.10
CA GLU A 47 -8.24 -0.68 -0.95
C GLU A 47 -7.01 -1.30 -0.29
N ILE A 48 -5.81 -0.87 -0.69
CA ILE A 48 -4.56 -1.29 -0.05
C ILE A 48 -4.63 -0.99 1.44
N ARG A 49 -5.06 0.23 1.81
CA ARG A 49 -5.18 0.59 3.21
C ARG A 49 -6.22 -0.27 3.93
N THR A 50 -7.44 -0.35 3.43
CA THR A 50 -8.51 -1.10 4.12
C THR A 50 -8.20 -2.58 4.24
N GLY A 51 -7.51 -3.18 3.26
CA GLY A 51 -7.05 -4.56 3.31
C GLY A 51 -5.87 -4.78 4.26
N LEU A 52 -4.86 -3.90 4.24
CA LEU A 52 -3.65 -4.07 5.04
C LEU A 52 -3.79 -3.57 6.48
N GLN A 53 -4.65 -2.59 6.76
CA GLN A 53 -4.86 -2.02 8.09
C GLN A 53 -5.20 -3.07 9.18
N PRO A 54 -6.10 -4.06 8.97
CA PRO A 54 -6.31 -5.11 9.96
C PRO A 54 -5.10 -6.03 10.16
N LEU A 55 -4.28 -6.24 9.11
CA LEU A 55 -3.04 -7.01 9.21
C LEU A 55 -1.95 -6.23 9.96
N ALA A 56 -1.93 -4.90 9.80
CA ALA A 56 -1.02 -4.00 10.49
C ALA A 56 -1.26 -4.03 12.01
N ILE A 57 -2.53 -3.92 12.42
CA ILE A 57 -2.96 -4.01 13.83
C ILE A 57 -2.54 -5.36 14.44
N GLY A 58 -2.64 -6.44 13.65
CA GLY A 58 -2.18 -7.76 14.06
C GLY A 58 -0.67 -7.96 14.07
N GLN A 59 0.13 -6.95 13.68
CA GLN A 59 1.57 -7.02 13.44
C GLN A 59 1.97 -8.17 12.50
N LYS A 60 1.10 -8.49 11.53
CA LYS A 60 1.30 -9.58 10.55
C LYS A 60 1.82 -9.06 9.21
N LEU A 61 2.12 -7.77 9.10
CA LEU A 61 2.66 -7.17 7.90
C LEU A 61 4.18 -7.21 7.92
N SER A 62 4.75 -7.46 6.74
CA SER A 62 6.17 -7.31 6.53
C SER A 62 6.59 -5.85 6.71
N PRO A 63 7.79 -5.54 7.25
CA PRO A 63 8.23 -4.17 7.48
C PRO A 63 8.19 -3.28 6.22
N LYS A 64 8.47 -3.86 5.05
CA LYS A 64 8.37 -3.18 3.75
C LYS A 64 6.93 -2.81 3.39
N VAL A 65 5.98 -3.66 3.72
CA VAL A 65 4.55 -3.43 3.43
C VAL A 65 3.98 -2.37 4.38
N VAL A 66 4.45 -2.31 5.62
CA VAL A 66 4.13 -1.22 6.56
C VAL A 66 4.65 0.12 6.07
N ASP A 67 5.90 0.17 5.60
CA ASP A 67 6.50 1.39 5.04
C ASP A 67 5.74 1.85 3.79
N PHE A 68 5.43 0.92 2.89
CA PHE A 68 4.59 1.16 1.71
C PHE A 68 3.20 1.70 2.08
N LEU A 69 2.52 1.06 3.02
CA LEU A 69 1.20 1.49 3.49
C LEU A 69 1.25 2.92 4.04
N THR A 70 2.32 3.28 4.75
CA THR A 70 2.56 4.63 5.26
C THR A 70 2.73 5.64 4.13
N GLN A 71 3.51 5.30 3.11
CA GLN A 71 3.69 6.14 1.91
C GLN A 71 2.38 6.32 1.13
N VAL A 72 1.59 5.25 0.95
CA VAL A 72 0.25 5.29 0.32
C VAL A 72 -0.68 6.23 1.08
N ALA A 73 -0.74 6.11 2.41
CA ALA A 73 -1.55 6.98 3.24
C ALA A 73 -1.10 8.45 3.16
N SER A 74 0.22 8.70 3.12
CA SER A 74 0.78 10.04 2.99
C SER A 74 0.46 10.68 1.63
N GLN A 75 0.57 9.92 0.54
CA GLN A 75 0.46 10.43 -0.83
C GLN A 75 -0.99 10.60 -1.30
N TYR A 76 -1.89 9.67 -0.97
CA TYR A 76 -3.25 9.65 -1.53
C TYR A 76 -4.35 10.03 -0.55
N LEU A 77 -4.17 9.78 0.74
CA LEU A 77 -5.25 9.95 1.70
C LEU A 77 -5.16 11.28 2.45
N GLY A 78 -4.13 12.06 2.13
CA GLY A 78 -3.70 13.18 2.95
C GLY A 78 -3.25 12.64 4.30
N MET A 79 -2.04 12.95 4.72
CA MET A 79 -1.68 12.82 6.12
C MET A 79 -2.63 13.75 6.89
N GLY A 80 -3.75 13.20 7.37
CA GLY A 80 -4.72 13.92 8.18
C GLY A 80 -3.92 14.61 9.27
N ASN A 81 -3.92 15.94 9.20
CA ASN A 81 -3.39 16.89 10.16
C ASN A 81 -2.73 16.22 11.38
N ARG A 82 -1.39 16.23 11.43
CA ARG A 82 -0.54 16.06 12.61
C ARG A 82 -1.28 15.47 13.84
N GLY A 83 -1.27 14.14 14.02
CA GLY A 83 -1.55 13.62 15.36
C GLY A 83 -1.96 12.17 15.54
N ASN A 84 -2.48 11.43 14.55
CA ASN A 84 -3.11 10.16 14.93
C ASN A 84 -3.19 9.11 13.80
N ILE A 85 -2.03 8.64 13.32
CA ILE A 85 -1.93 7.29 12.77
C ILE A 85 -1.07 6.51 13.76
N ILE A 86 -1.74 5.94 14.76
CA ILE A 86 -1.11 4.96 15.67
C ILE A 86 -1.20 3.63 14.93
N PHE A 87 -0.05 3.12 14.50
CA PHE A 87 0.13 1.71 14.14
C PHE A 87 0.24 0.88 15.43
#